data_AF-W2TAH1-F1
#
_entry.id   AF-W2TAH1-F1
#
_cell.length_a   1.000
_cell.length_b   1.000
_cell.length_c   1.000
_cell.angle_alpha   90.00
_cell.angle_beta   90.00
_cell.angle_gamma   90.00
#
_symmetry.space_group_name_H-M   'P 1'
#
loop_
_entity.id
_entity.type
_entity.pdbx_description
1 polymer ?
#
loop_
_entity_poly.entity_id
_entity_poly.type
_entity_poly.pdbx_seq_one_letter_code
_entity_poly.pdbx_strand_id
1 'polypeptide(L)'
;MRSTAVNLGAYNQQQKLIGAIGVIRRVGDYFDVKILNVEEQKLINTYRKVCYITTLMVAPEFRKIGVATQLLQRASTVLLQEGSQLIYLHVLHSNLPAIRLYEKMGYEKVVAIPNYYTINGVQEAGLVYCKRLAVPVCHECLVNGGGYCTIS
;
A
#
# COMPACT_ATOMS: atom_id res chain seq x y z
N MET A 1 -9.09 2.24 21.47
CA MET A 1 -8.86 3.00 20.21
C MET A 1 -7.88 2.20 19.37
N ARG A 2 -8.22 1.79 18.14
CA ARG A 2 -7.23 1.15 17.25
C ARG A 2 -6.34 2.24 16.65
N SER A 3 -5.03 1.99 16.57
CA SER A 3 -4.06 2.91 15.95
C SER A 3 -4.50 3.28 14.53
N THR A 4 -4.23 4.50 14.09
CA THR A 4 -4.52 4.96 12.72
C THR A 4 -3.55 4.38 11.68
N ALA A 5 -2.43 3.81 12.12
CA ALA A 5 -1.37 3.28 11.25
C ALA A 5 -0.92 1.85 11.61
N VAL A 6 -0.64 1.04 10.59
CA VAL A 6 0.04 -0.25 10.69
C VAL A 6 1.53 0.00 10.50
N ASN A 7 2.32 -0.29 11.53
CA ASN A 7 3.79 -0.23 11.46
C ASN A 7 4.34 -1.62 11.73
N LEU A 8 5.08 -2.19 10.79
CA LEU A 8 5.71 -3.50 10.94
C LEU A 8 7.22 -3.37 10.74
N GLY A 9 7.98 -3.99 11.64
CA GLY A 9 9.44 -4.14 11.52
C GLY A 9 9.84 -5.56 11.11
N ALA A 10 10.97 -5.66 10.42
CA ALA A 10 11.72 -6.89 10.21
C ALA A 10 13.03 -6.80 11.00
N TYR A 11 13.38 -7.87 11.71
CA TYR A 11 14.55 -7.91 12.59
C TYR A 11 15.44 -9.09 12.21
N ASN A 12 16.77 -8.93 12.34
CA ASN A 12 17.70 -10.04 12.18
C ASN A 12 17.78 -10.91 13.45
N GLN A 13 18.61 -11.95 13.44
CA GLN A 13 18.80 -12.85 14.58
C GLN A 13 19.32 -12.15 15.85
N GLN A 14 19.99 -11.00 15.69
CA GLN A 14 20.50 -10.18 16.79
C GLN A 14 19.48 -9.13 17.27
N GLN A 15 18.21 -9.23 16.86
CA GLN A 15 17.15 -8.26 17.17
C GLN A 15 17.40 -6.83 16.65
N LYS A 16 18.29 -6.65 15.68
CA LYS A 16 18.49 -5.36 14.99
C LYS A 16 17.41 -5.18 13.93
N LEU A 17 16.81 -3.97 13.87
CA LEU A 17 15.86 -3.60 12.82
C LEU A 17 16.57 -3.55 11.45
N ILE A 18 16.08 -4.33 10.49
CA ILE A 18 16.65 -4.43 9.12
C ILE A 18 15.68 -3.97 8.03
N GLY A 19 14.42 -3.73 8.37
CA GLY A 19 13.45 -3.17 7.46
C GLY A 19 12.16 -2.79 8.16
N ALA A 20 11.38 -1.92 7.53
CA ALA A 20 10.11 -1.45 8.07
C ALA A 20 9.12 -1.09 6.97
N ILE A 21 7.84 -1.23 7.28
CA ILE A 21 6.73 -0.71 6.49
C ILE A 21 5.78 0.08 7.40
N GLY A 22 5.40 1.27 6.94
CA GLY A 22 4.38 2.11 7.54
C GLY A 22 3.20 2.26 6.60
N VAL A 23 1.98 2.06 7.12
CA VAL A 23 0.75 2.19 6.34
C VAL A 23 -0.30 2.94 7.14
N ILE A 24 -0.86 3.99 6.55
CA ILE A 24 -2.04 4.67 7.07
C ILE A 24 -3.28 3.85 6.71
N ARG A 25 -4.14 3.55 7.69
CA ARG A 25 -5.35 2.71 7.50
C ARG A 25 -6.47 3.40 6.72
N ARG A 26 -6.53 4.72 6.80
CA ARG A 26 -7.54 5.53 6.12
C ARG A 26 -6.93 6.85 5.69
N VAL A 27 -6.91 7.07 4.39
CA VAL A 27 -6.27 8.22 3.75
C VAL A 27 -6.89 9.55 4.20
N GLY A 28 -8.22 9.61 4.31
CA GLY A 28 -8.93 10.82 4.75
C GLY A 28 -8.60 11.28 6.18
N ASP A 29 -7.93 10.46 6.99
CA ASP A 29 -7.49 10.86 8.34
C ASP A 29 -6.16 11.66 8.29
N TYR A 30 -5.46 11.66 7.16
CA TYR A 30 -4.13 12.27 7.00
C TYR A 30 -4.02 13.24 5.83
N PHE A 31 -4.82 13.06 4.78
CA PHE A 31 -4.77 13.90 3.59
C PHE A 31 -6.09 14.65 3.44
N ASP A 32 -6.00 15.94 3.12
CA ASP A 32 -7.14 16.62 2.50
C ASP A 32 -7.28 16.07 1.07
N VAL A 33 -8.29 15.23 0.85
CA VAL A 33 -8.50 14.56 -0.43
C VAL A 33 -8.66 15.56 -1.57
N LYS A 34 -9.16 16.77 -1.30
CA LYS A 34 -9.42 17.79 -2.33
C LYS A 34 -8.17 18.34 -2.98
N ILE A 35 -7.01 18.24 -2.32
CA ILE A 35 -5.73 18.74 -2.84
C ILE A 35 -4.92 17.65 -3.56
N LEU A 36 -5.38 16.40 -3.56
CA LEU A 36 -4.69 15.28 -4.23
C LEU A 36 -4.94 15.29 -5.74
N ASN A 37 -4.14 14.52 -6.49
CA ASN A 37 -4.37 14.34 -7.93
C ASN A 37 -5.74 13.72 -8.19
N VAL A 38 -6.38 14.07 -9.32
CA VAL A 38 -7.72 13.57 -9.68
C VAL A 38 -7.80 12.04 -9.71
N GLU A 39 -6.74 11.35 -10.15
CA GLU A 39 -6.73 9.88 -10.16
C GLU A 39 -6.65 9.28 -8.74
N GLU A 40 -5.95 9.95 -7.82
CA GLU A 40 -5.95 9.55 -6.41
C GLU A 40 -7.33 9.79 -5.77
N GLN A 41 -7.95 10.93 -6.06
CA GLN A 41 -9.31 11.23 -5.60
C GLN A 41 -10.30 10.16 -6.06
N LYS A 42 -10.19 9.70 -7.32
CA LYS A 42 -11.00 8.59 -7.83
C LYS A 42 -10.80 7.32 -7.00
N LEU A 43 -9.55 6.90 -6.75
CA LEU A 43 -9.28 5.73 -5.90
C LEU A 43 -9.93 5.87 -4.52
N ILE A 44 -9.76 7.03 -3.88
CA ILE A 44 -10.26 7.28 -2.52
C ILE A 44 -11.80 7.28 -2.49
N ASN A 45 -12.44 7.85 -3.50
CA ASN A 45 -13.90 7.96 -3.56
C ASN A 45 -14.58 6.67 -4.03
N THR A 46 -13.90 5.82 -4.81
CA THR A 46 -14.45 4.54 -5.28
C THR A 46 -14.50 3.48 -4.18
N TYR A 47 -13.57 3.49 -3.23
CA TYR A 47 -13.44 2.44 -2.22
C TYR A 47 -13.70 2.98 -0.80
N ARG A 48 -14.45 2.25 0.04
CA ARG A 48 -14.81 2.70 1.39
C ARG A 48 -13.63 2.74 2.37
N LYS A 49 -12.61 1.89 2.17
CA LYS A 49 -11.45 1.81 3.06
C LYS A 49 -10.16 1.70 2.25
N VAL A 50 -9.56 2.87 2.01
CA VAL A 50 -8.31 3.03 1.27
C VAL A 50 -7.16 3.31 2.21
N CYS A 51 -6.11 2.50 2.09
CA CYS A 51 -4.89 2.58 2.84
C CYS A 51 -3.75 3.18 2.00
N TYR A 52 -2.79 3.82 2.65
CA TYR A 52 -1.65 4.44 1.99
C TYR A 52 -0.33 3.99 2.61
N ILE A 53 0.57 3.40 1.81
CA ILE A 53 1.91 3.06 2.27
C ILE A 53 2.72 4.36 2.33
N THR A 54 3.12 4.75 3.54
CA THR A 54 3.95 5.94 3.76
C THR A 54 5.42 5.65 3.62
N THR A 55 5.84 4.43 3.98
CA THR A 55 7.25 4.06 3.99
C THR A 55 7.42 2.56 3.77
N LEU A 56 8.40 2.19 2.96
CA LEU A 56 8.91 0.82 2.87
C LEU A 56 10.43 0.91 2.71
N MET A 57 11.17 0.37 3.67
CA MET A 57 12.63 0.42 3.66
C MET A 57 13.25 -0.88 4.12
N VAL A 58 14.42 -1.19 3.55
CA VAL A 58 15.26 -2.32 3.92
C VAL A 58 16.72 -1.85 3.92
N ALA A 59 17.42 -2.16 4.99
CA ALA A 59 18.85 -1.88 5.16
C ALA A 59 19.64 -2.46 3.96
N PRO A 60 20.59 -1.72 3.37
CA PRO A 60 21.29 -2.11 2.14
C PRO A 60 21.80 -3.55 2.11
N GLU A 61 22.40 -4.00 3.20
CA GLU A 61 22.99 -5.32 3.39
C GLU A 61 21.95 -6.46 3.49
N PHE A 62 20.67 -6.13 3.71
CA PHE A 62 19.54 -7.08 3.76
C PHE A 62 18.59 -6.94 2.55
N ARG A 63 19.00 -6.25 1.48
CA ARG A 63 18.21 -6.14 0.25
C ARG A 63 18.32 -7.41 -0.60
N LYS A 64 17.40 -7.58 -1.54
CA LYS A 64 17.35 -8.70 -2.52
C LYS A 64 17.19 -10.11 -1.92
N ILE A 65 16.95 -10.23 -0.61
CA ILE A 65 16.63 -11.51 0.07
C ILE A 65 15.15 -11.63 0.48
N GLY A 66 14.26 -10.78 -0.07
CA GLY A 66 12.81 -10.89 0.13
C GLY A 66 12.23 -10.18 1.36
N VAL A 67 13.01 -9.41 2.13
CA VAL A 67 12.50 -8.67 3.32
C VAL A 67 11.34 -7.73 2.95
N ALA A 68 11.48 -6.93 1.90
CA ALA A 68 10.44 -5.98 1.47
C ALA A 68 9.16 -6.70 1.00
N THR A 69 9.31 -7.84 0.33
CA THR A 69 8.19 -8.72 -0.07
C THR A 69 7.41 -9.20 1.15
N GLN A 70 8.11 -9.70 2.17
CA GLN A 70 7.47 -10.17 3.41
C GLN A 70 6.76 -9.04 4.15
N LEU A 71 7.36 -7.85 4.22
CA LEU A 71 6.74 -6.67 4.83
C LEU A 71 5.44 -6.27 4.10
N LEU A 72 5.47 -6.21 2.76
CA LEU A 72 4.28 -5.92 1.94
C LEU A 72 3.18 -6.98 2.11
N GLN A 73 3.55 -8.26 2.12
CA GLN A 73 2.59 -9.36 2.34
C GLN A 73 1.93 -9.26 3.71
N ARG A 74 2.73 -9.12 4.79
CA ARG A 74 2.20 -9.01 6.15
C ARG A 74 1.30 -7.79 6.31
N ALA A 75 1.69 -6.63 5.78
CA ALA A 75 0.85 -5.44 5.81
C ALA A 75 -0.46 -5.66 5.04
N SER A 76 -0.39 -6.25 3.85
CA SER A 76 -1.58 -6.55 3.04
C SER A 76 -2.54 -7.50 3.77
N THR A 77 -2.02 -8.56 4.41
CA THR A 77 -2.82 -9.50 5.21
C THR A 77 -3.52 -8.80 6.38
N VAL A 78 -2.80 -8.00 7.16
CA VAL A 78 -3.40 -7.25 8.28
C VAL A 78 -4.51 -6.32 7.77
N LEU A 79 -4.23 -5.56 6.72
CA LEU A 79 -5.19 -4.59 6.19
C LEU A 79 -6.42 -5.26 5.58
N LEU A 80 -6.24 -6.39 4.90
CA LEU A 80 -7.32 -7.21 4.37
C LEU A 80 -8.22 -7.75 5.49
N GLN A 81 -7.63 -8.31 6.55
CA GLN A 81 -8.37 -8.80 7.73
C GLN A 81 -9.15 -7.68 8.43
N GLU A 82 -8.66 -6.44 8.34
CA GLU A 82 -9.37 -5.27 8.83
C GLU A 82 -10.43 -4.72 7.84
N GLY A 83 -10.71 -5.42 6.74
CA GLY A 83 -11.71 -5.02 5.73
C GLY A 83 -11.27 -3.88 4.81
N SER A 84 -9.96 -3.64 4.68
CA SER A 84 -9.43 -2.64 3.74
C SER A 84 -9.58 -3.14 2.30
N GLN A 85 -9.96 -2.26 1.39
CA GLN A 85 -10.30 -2.64 0.01
C GLN A 85 -9.16 -2.36 -0.97
N LEU A 86 -8.38 -1.32 -0.70
CA LEU A 86 -7.32 -0.83 -1.57
C LEU A 86 -6.12 -0.36 -0.74
N ILE A 87 -4.92 -0.66 -1.23
CA ILE A 87 -3.68 -0.01 -0.81
C ILE A 87 -3.14 0.78 -2.00
N TYR A 88 -2.70 2.01 -1.80
CA TYR A 88 -1.92 2.73 -2.81
C TYR A 88 -0.67 3.38 -2.21
N LEU A 89 0.23 3.83 -3.09
CA LEU A 89 1.52 4.42 -2.74
C LEU A 89 2.03 5.33 -3.86
N HIS A 90 2.99 6.17 -3.49
CA HIS A 90 3.83 6.89 -4.43
C HIS A 90 5.23 6.28 -4.52
N VAL A 91 5.81 6.29 -5.70
CA VAL A 91 7.20 5.86 -5.94
C VAL A 91 7.86 6.79 -6.95
N LEU A 92 9.12 7.14 -6.73
CA LEU A 92 9.91 7.91 -7.70
C LEU A 92 10.02 7.14 -9.03
N HIS A 93 9.80 7.81 -10.17
CA HIS A 93 9.82 7.14 -11.48
C HIS A 93 11.15 6.44 -11.80
N SER A 94 12.27 6.98 -11.32
CA SER A 94 13.60 6.40 -11.49
C SER A 94 13.93 5.29 -10.49
N ASN A 95 13.07 5.00 -9.51
CA ASN A 95 13.25 3.92 -8.54
C ASN A 95 12.79 2.57 -9.11
N LEU A 96 13.50 2.12 -10.15
CA LEU A 96 13.23 0.87 -10.86
C LEU A 96 13.20 -0.38 -9.94
N PRO A 97 14.06 -0.51 -8.89
CA PRO A 97 13.96 -1.64 -7.97
C PRO A 97 12.64 -1.69 -7.21
N ALA A 98 12.11 -0.54 -6.75
CA ALA A 98 10.85 -0.48 -6.04
C ALA A 98 9.66 -0.72 -7.00
N ILE A 99 9.70 -0.14 -8.20
CA ILE A 99 8.68 -0.37 -9.24
C ILE A 99 8.53 -1.87 -9.54
N ARG A 100 9.64 -2.56 -9.82
CA ARG A 100 9.61 -4.02 -10.07
C ARG A 100 9.10 -4.82 -8.87
N LEU A 101 9.41 -4.38 -7.65
CA LEU A 101 8.87 -5.00 -6.44
C LEU A 101 7.35 -4.84 -6.37
N TYR A 102 6.83 -3.63 -6.60
CA TYR A 102 5.40 -3.35 -6.57
C TYR A 102 4.64 -4.13 -7.64
N GLU A 103 5.13 -4.13 -8.88
CA GLU A 103 4.55 -4.90 -9.99
C GLU A 103 4.55 -6.40 -9.70
N LYS A 104 5.68 -6.96 -9.21
CA LYS A 104 5.76 -8.36 -8.76
C LYS A 104 4.73 -8.68 -7.67
N MET A 105 4.44 -7.71 -6.82
CA MET A 105 3.47 -7.85 -5.73
C MET A 105 2.02 -7.64 -6.16
N GLY A 106 1.75 -7.42 -7.45
CA GLY A 106 0.42 -7.21 -8.02
C GLY A 106 -0.13 -5.80 -7.79
N TYR A 107 0.76 -4.81 -7.62
CA TYR A 107 0.37 -3.41 -7.73
C TYR A 107 0.40 -2.99 -9.19
N GLU A 108 -0.55 -2.14 -9.57
CA GLU A 108 -0.73 -1.60 -10.90
C GLU A 108 -0.50 -0.09 -10.89
N LYS A 109 0.14 0.42 -11.94
CA LYS A 109 0.34 1.85 -12.13
C LYS A 109 -0.99 2.54 -12.42
N VAL A 110 -1.25 3.64 -11.72
CA VAL A 110 -2.46 4.45 -11.87
C VAL A 110 -2.18 5.70 -12.68
N VAL A 111 -1.25 6.54 -12.20
CA VAL A 111 -0.91 7.81 -12.83
C VAL A 111 0.56 8.16 -12.61
N ALA A 112 1.12 8.97 -13.51
CA ALA A 112 2.39 9.66 -13.29
C ALA A 112 2.09 11.14 -13.02
N ILE A 113 2.52 11.64 -11.86
CA ILE A 113 2.37 13.04 -11.46
C ILE A 113 3.71 13.73 -11.73
N PRO A 114 3.78 14.68 -12.69
CA PRO A 114 5.00 15.42 -12.96
C PRO A 114 5.38 16.30 -11.75
N ASN A 115 6.67 16.53 -11.55
CA ASN A 115 7.20 17.42 -10.51
C ASN A 115 6.68 17.09 -9.09
N TYR A 116 6.52 15.79 -8.80
CA TYR A 116 6.02 15.32 -7.51
C TYR A 116 7.11 15.32 -6.45
N TYR A 117 8.33 14.92 -6.83
CA TYR A 117 9.48 14.89 -5.95
C TYR A 117 10.45 16.01 -6.30
N THR A 118 11.07 16.62 -5.28
CA THR A 118 12.24 17.47 -5.45
C THR A 118 13.46 16.75 -4.87
N ILE A 119 14.38 16.32 -5.73
CA ILE A 119 15.58 15.58 -5.34
C ILE A 119 16.80 16.42 -5.72
N ASN A 120 17.54 16.89 -4.72
CA ASN A 120 18.71 17.76 -4.93
C ASN A 120 18.39 18.98 -5.82
N GLY A 121 17.21 19.58 -5.64
CA GLY A 121 16.74 20.74 -6.41
C GLY A 121 16.15 20.41 -7.79
N VAL A 122 16.20 19.15 -8.23
CA VAL A 122 15.62 18.70 -9.50
C VAL A 122 14.21 18.18 -9.28
N GLN A 123 13.26 18.63 -10.10
CA GLN A 123 11.89 18.14 -10.12
C GLN A 123 11.83 16.79 -10.84
N GLU A 124 11.23 15.80 -10.20
CA GLU A 124 11.14 14.43 -10.68
C GLU A 124 9.69 13.92 -10.59
N ALA A 125 9.28 13.10 -11.56
CA ALA A 125 7.93 12.54 -11.56
C ALA A 125 7.73 11.49 -10.46
N GLY A 126 6.55 11.51 -9.84
CA GLY A 126 6.08 10.48 -8.94
C GLY A 126 5.08 9.58 -9.65
N LEU A 127 5.20 8.27 -9.47
CA LEU A 127 4.22 7.30 -9.96
C LEU A 127 3.32 6.89 -8.81
N VAL A 128 2.01 6.88 -9.06
CA VAL A 128 1.02 6.29 -8.16
C VAL A 128 0.81 4.85 -8.56
N TYR A 129 0.94 3.93 -7.60
CA TYR A 129 0.62 2.52 -7.76
C TYR A 129 -0.47 2.12 -6.77
N CYS A 130 -1.36 1.23 -7.17
CA CYS A 130 -2.40 0.70 -6.29
C CYS A 130 -2.51 -0.82 -6.38
N LYS A 131 -3.02 -1.44 -5.33
CA LYS A 131 -3.38 -2.86 -5.29
C LYS A 131 -4.72 -3.01 -4.59
N ARG A 132 -5.65 -3.68 -5.27
CA ARG A 132 -6.89 -4.16 -4.64
C ARG A 132 -6.56 -5.35 -3.75
N LEU A 133 -7.07 -5.35 -2.52
CA LEU A 133 -6.79 -6.44 -1.56
C LEU A 133 -7.70 -7.67 -1.73
N ALA A 134 -8.71 -7.56 -2.60
CA ALA A 134 -9.82 -8.50 -2.80
C ALA A 134 -10.79 -8.58 -1.62
N VAL A 135 -12.09 -8.60 -1.94
CA VAL A 135 -13.07 -9.37 -1.18
C VAL A 135 -13.63 -10.38 -2.18
N PRO A 136 -13.25 -11.66 -2.10
CA PRO A 136 -14.04 -12.70 -2.74
C PRO A 136 -15.38 -12.71 -2.01
N VAL A 137 -16.45 -12.35 -2.71
CA VAL A 137 -17.82 -12.59 -2.23
C VAL A 137 -18.27 -13.89 -2.90
N CYS A 138 -18.70 -14.87 -2.12
CA CYS A 138 -19.20 -16.12 -2.67
C CYS A 138 -20.39 -15.85 -3.61
N HIS A 139 -20.59 -16.67 -4.66
CA HIS A 139 -21.69 -16.44 -5.61
C HIS A 139 -23.05 -16.39 -4.90
N GLU A 140 -23.30 -17.26 -3.91
CA GLU A 140 -24.53 -17.23 -3.13
C GLU A 140 -24.69 -15.94 -2.28
N CYS A 141 -23.59 -15.40 -1.78
CA CYS A 141 -23.55 -14.19 -0.97
C CYS A 141 -23.86 -12.94 -1.81
N LEU A 142 -23.48 -12.96 -3.09
CA LEU A 142 -23.81 -11.93 -4.08
C LEU A 142 -25.29 -11.94 -4.47
N VAL A 143 -25.92 -13.13 -4.53
CA VAL A 143 -27.31 -13.29 -5.01
C VAL A 143 -28.33 -13.14 -3.88
N ASN A 144 -28.04 -13.62 -2.66
CA ASN A 144 -29.04 -13.78 -1.60
C ASN A 144 -29.00 -12.72 -0.47
N GLY A 145 -28.22 -11.64 -0.61
CA GLY A 145 -28.31 -10.50 0.31
C GLY A 145 -27.80 -10.75 1.74
N GLY A 146 -26.66 -11.42 1.89
CA GLY A 146 -25.87 -11.38 3.14
C GLY A 146 -26.41 -12.21 4.31
N GLY A 147 -26.37 -13.54 4.18
CA GLY A 147 -26.33 -14.45 5.33
C GLY A 147 -24.89 -14.85 5.69
N TYR A 148 -24.69 -15.46 6.87
CA TYR A 148 -23.39 -15.95 7.35
C TYR A 148 -22.74 -16.92 6.34
N CYS A 149 -21.66 -16.47 5.70
CA CYS A 149 -20.87 -17.28 4.79
C CYS A 149 -19.74 -17.99 5.54
N THR A 150 -19.61 -19.30 5.34
CA THR A 150 -18.59 -20.14 6.00
C THR A 150 -17.32 -20.33 5.18
N ILE A 151 -17.13 -19.56 4.10
CA ILE A 151 -15.90 -19.60 3.31
C ILE A 151 -15.00 -18.44 3.75
N SER A 152 -13.97 -18.78 4.53
CA SER A 152 -12.86 -17.92 4.96
C SER A 152 -11.70 -17.91 3.97
#